data_AF-A0A4Q4X549-F1
#
_entry.id   AF-A0A4Q4X549-F1
#
_cell.length_a   1.000
_cell.length_b   1.000
_cell.length_c   1.000
_cell.angle_alpha   90.00
_cell.angle_beta   90.00
_cell.angle_gamma   90.00
#
_symmetry.space_group_name_H-M   'P 1'
#
loop_
_entity.id
_entity.type
_entity.pdbx_description
1 polymer ?
#
loop_
_entity_poly.entity_id
_entity_poly.type
_entity_poly.pdbx_seq_one_letter_code
_entity_poly.pdbx_strand_id
1 'polypeptide(L)'
;MSNTDDVRVPQFDAVIAAEAAWPLARCNPPIYSGTCPRTAIIHLEALEHKSRHEGTWSALEKHLQQVDRDAADFPSVVSIYPGTRDQLLVIAQTFLQKALEIHRGGVNGRNKGHPSPPQPRFVVLPPSHILEYLLRSYIRNLSFFYSLVSAGCVDPNEMVSRGCADSTETIQYNIASTLLVLLMIAQGASAVPTAEARALSAGLTETCRISLFDTIEKDIEMCADPIILRCALLFTLLGAWSGDKWLMDIAMGQRGMYLSMLKHAGMLEFQSPTIPPFNSSTNTELQWRSWLHREAQNRLVYNWVMVDQELSLFHDTAPMLSVSELLAPLPGPESLWTLTTSESWLAAVQSMSATAGTPTKESTTLRLNEVRALLQKWYQLSIACPSCEINKTNLVLYHLISLNAITNFPEIERLARREGFDGSHWELSLRHKRCIHNREESVFHCGQVFRLLRSMTSDRRPSWWSAALYRVTLILFTDSISRRDPTFQKRENTGNPVAVDQLIPEDPVLMAYTWKFEGIPVLTRSDGSATVSLEAPNELLGYAIKTLEEGVSSRLVDGIKRKLIALGNNWNINELSAAHV
;
A
#
# COMPACT_ATOMS: atom_id res chain seq x y z
N MET A 1 23.17 -23.27 7.74
CA MET A 1 22.19 -23.34 8.85
C MET A 1 22.49 -22.22 9.83
N SER A 2 21.98 -21.02 9.55
CA SER A 2 21.90 -19.95 10.54
C SER A 2 20.51 -20.02 11.16
N ASN A 3 20.43 -20.36 12.44
CA ASN A 3 19.25 -20.10 13.26
C ASN A 3 19.06 -18.58 13.31
N THR A 4 18.27 -18.03 12.39
CA THR A 4 17.55 -16.79 12.67
C THR A 4 16.36 -17.21 13.50
N ASP A 5 16.51 -17.18 14.82
CA ASP A 5 15.34 -17.13 15.70
C ASP A 5 14.41 -16.06 15.11
N ASP A 6 13.16 -16.45 14.85
CA ASP A 6 12.08 -15.64 14.32
C ASP A 6 11.83 -14.49 15.31
N VAL A 7 12.61 -13.40 15.22
CA VAL A 7 12.45 -12.21 16.06
C VAL A 7 11.16 -11.53 15.63
N ARG A 8 10.03 -12.05 16.12
CA ARG A 8 8.74 -11.39 16.03
C ARG A 8 8.87 -10.02 16.64
N VAL A 9 8.73 -8.98 15.82
CA VAL A 9 8.78 -7.61 16.28
C VAL A 9 7.60 -7.38 17.24
N PRO A 10 7.84 -7.00 18.51
CA PRO A 10 6.78 -6.85 19.50
C PRO A 10 5.68 -5.88 19.06
N GLN A 11 4.45 -6.17 19.45
CA GLN A 11 3.28 -5.35 19.13
C GLN A 11 2.47 -5.06 20.40
N PHE A 12 1.90 -3.86 20.50
CA PHE A 12 1.06 -3.47 21.64
C PHE A 12 -0.22 -4.33 21.68
N ASP A 13 -0.57 -4.84 22.86
CA ASP A 13 -1.76 -5.67 23.07
C ASP A 13 -3.04 -5.01 22.59
N ALA A 14 -3.17 -3.69 22.79
CA ALA A 14 -4.31 -2.91 22.31
C ALA A 14 -4.47 -2.94 20.77
N VAL A 15 -3.36 -3.00 20.02
CA VAL A 15 -3.39 -3.11 18.56
C VAL A 15 -3.83 -4.51 18.16
N ILE A 16 -3.31 -5.55 18.81
CA ILE A 16 -3.71 -6.95 18.56
C ILE A 16 -5.20 -7.14 18.86
N ALA A 17 -5.67 -6.62 20.00
CA ALA A 17 -7.08 -6.69 20.40
C ALA A 17 -8.03 -5.99 19.41
N ALA A 18 -7.53 -4.99 18.66
CA ALA A 18 -8.31 -4.27 17.65
C ALA A 18 -8.33 -4.96 16.28
N GLU A 19 -7.57 -6.03 16.06
CA GLU A 19 -7.46 -6.70 14.75
C GLU A 19 -8.79 -7.24 14.25
N ALA A 20 -9.62 -7.79 15.14
CA ALA A 20 -10.94 -8.32 14.78
C ALA A 20 -11.91 -7.23 14.26
N ALA A 21 -11.58 -5.95 14.45
CA ALA A 21 -12.38 -4.82 14.00
C ALA A 21 -11.84 -4.12 12.74
N TRP A 22 -10.84 -4.70 12.07
CA TRP A 22 -10.33 -4.15 10.81
C TRP A 22 -11.44 -4.06 9.75
N PRO A 23 -11.41 -3.01 8.90
CA PRO A 23 -12.38 -2.85 7.81
C PRO A 23 -12.18 -3.86 6.67
N LEU A 24 -11.02 -4.52 6.63
CA LEU A 24 -10.65 -5.58 5.70
C LEU A 24 -10.13 -6.81 6.45
N ALA A 25 -9.99 -7.93 5.74
CA ALA A 25 -9.56 -9.21 6.31
C ALA A 25 -10.40 -9.70 7.49
N ARG A 26 -11.70 -9.90 7.24
CA ARG A 26 -12.74 -10.21 8.23
C ARG A 26 -13.16 -11.69 8.22
N CYS A 27 -12.21 -12.61 8.09
CA CYS A 27 -12.46 -14.06 8.12
C CYS A 27 -12.90 -14.60 9.49
N ASN A 28 -12.73 -13.82 10.56
CA ASN A 28 -13.12 -14.16 11.92
C ASN A 28 -14.28 -13.26 12.39
N PRO A 29 -15.07 -13.68 13.40
CA PRO A 29 -16.17 -12.87 13.94
C PRO A 29 -15.74 -11.43 14.24
N PRO A 30 -16.44 -10.41 13.71
CA PRO A 30 -16.00 -9.03 13.82
C PRO A 30 -16.26 -8.48 15.22
N ILE A 31 -15.43 -7.52 15.61
CA ILE A 31 -15.72 -6.61 16.72
C ILE A 31 -16.10 -5.26 16.11
N TYR A 32 -17.21 -4.66 16.56
CA TYR A 32 -17.65 -3.36 16.04
C TYR A 32 -16.96 -2.21 16.79
N SER A 33 -16.78 -1.08 16.09
CA SER A 33 -15.88 0.02 16.44
C SER A 33 -16.03 0.61 17.85
N GLY A 34 -17.21 0.53 18.46
CA GLY A 34 -17.50 1.11 19.78
C GLY A 34 -16.71 0.50 20.95
N THR A 35 -16.15 -0.70 20.79
CA THR A 35 -15.41 -1.42 21.84
C THR A 35 -13.90 -1.51 21.58
N CYS A 36 -13.42 -0.90 20.48
CA CYS A 36 -12.01 -0.99 20.09
C CYS A 36 -11.13 -0.08 20.96
N PRO A 37 -9.95 -0.55 21.41
CA PRO A 37 -8.96 0.31 22.05
C PRO A 37 -8.59 1.50 21.17
N ARG A 38 -8.43 2.69 21.78
CA ARG A 38 -7.92 3.88 21.09
C ARG A 38 -6.40 3.74 20.95
N THR A 39 -5.94 3.20 19.83
CA THR A 39 -4.51 2.94 19.59
C THR A 39 -3.72 4.21 19.27
N ALA A 40 -4.36 5.28 18.79
CA ALA A 40 -3.70 6.55 18.48
C ALA A 40 -2.90 7.12 19.66
N ILE A 41 -3.49 7.22 20.86
CA ILE A 41 -2.77 7.76 22.02
C ILE A 41 -1.56 6.89 22.38
N ILE A 42 -1.65 5.57 22.22
CA ILE A 42 -0.56 4.64 22.50
C ILE A 42 0.62 4.90 21.55
N HIS A 43 0.35 5.13 20.26
CA HIS A 43 1.41 5.44 19.28
C HIS A 43 2.06 6.80 19.53
N LEU A 44 1.26 7.81 19.90
CA LEU A 44 1.78 9.14 20.23
C LEU A 44 2.65 9.11 21.50
N GLU A 45 2.21 8.39 22.54
CA GLU A 45 2.98 8.21 23.77
C GLU A 45 4.22 7.34 23.54
N ALA A 46 4.14 6.32 22.67
CA ALA A 46 5.30 5.54 22.27
C ALA A 46 6.34 6.41 21.54
N LEU A 47 5.92 7.31 20.63
CA LEU A 47 6.81 8.26 19.98
C LEU A 47 7.42 9.23 20.99
N GLU A 48 6.61 9.75 21.92
CA GLU A 48 7.06 10.65 22.99
C GLU A 48 8.10 10.01 23.90
N HIS A 49 7.82 8.81 24.41
CA HIS A 49 8.68 8.13 25.39
C HIS A 49 9.89 7.47 24.75
N LYS A 50 9.70 6.68 23.67
CA LYS A 50 10.80 5.93 23.05
C LYS A 50 11.85 6.86 22.46
N SER A 51 11.46 7.99 21.88
CA SER A 51 12.44 8.92 21.32
C SER A 51 13.47 9.45 22.33
N ARG A 52 13.13 9.49 23.63
CA ARG A 52 13.99 10.04 24.70
C ARG A 52 15.01 9.07 25.27
N HIS A 53 14.81 7.76 25.11
CA HIS A 53 15.69 6.78 25.72
C HIS A 53 17.03 6.70 24.97
N GLU A 54 18.13 6.75 25.71
CA GLU A 54 19.46 6.54 25.16
C GLU A 54 19.54 5.14 24.54
N GLY A 55 20.09 5.04 23.33
CA GLY A 55 20.19 3.78 22.61
C GLY A 55 18.90 3.31 21.93
N THR A 56 17.79 4.08 21.95
CA THR A 56 16.55 3.70 21.21
C THR A 56 16.84 3.32 19.78
N TRP A 57 17.67 4.09 19.07
CA TRP A 57 17.91 3.86 17.65
C TRP A 57 18.96 2.78 17.37
N SER A 58 19.59 2.18 18.38
CA SER A 58 20.70 1.23 18.22
C SER A 58 20.30 -0.04 17.45
N ALA A 59 19.08 -0.57 17.70
CA ALA A 59 18.56 -1.73 16.99
C ALA A 59 18.33 -1.42 15.50
N LEU A 60 17.79 -0.23 15.22
CA LEU A 60 17.62 0.26 13.86
C LEU A 60 18.97 0.47 13.18
N GLU A 61 19.92 1.13 13.84
CA GLU A 61 21.28 1.36 13.33
C GLU A 61 22.01 0.04 13.01
N LYS A 62 21.88 -0.97 13.87
CA LYS A 62 22.39 -2.33 13.61
C LYS A 62 21.72 -2.97 12.38
N HIS A 63 20.42 -2.77 12.20
CA HIS A 63 19.72 -3.21 10.99
C HIS A 63 20.23 -2.48 9.74
N LEU A 64 20.48 -1.17 9.82
CA LEU A 64 21.03 -0.39 8.70
C LEU A 64 22.38 -0.93 8.26
N GLN A 65 23.29 -1.20 9.21
CA GLN A 65 24.61 -1.77 8.93
C GLN A 65 24.56 -3.14 8.22
N GLN A 66 23.46 -3.90 8.38
CA GLN A 66 23.27 -5.17 7.70
C GLN A 66 22.75 -5.00 6.27
N VAL A 67 21.87 -4.02 6.04
CA VAL A 67 21.21 -3.76 4.75
C VAL A 67 22.09 -2.94 3.80
N ASP A 68 22.98 -2.08 4.32
CA ASP A 68 23.80 -1.13 3.53
C ASP A 68 24.87 -1.81 2.65
N ARG A 69 25.04 -3.14 2.72
CA ARG A 69 26.00 -3.86 1.87
C ARG A 69 25.55 -4.01 0.40
N ASP A 70 24.28 -3.78 0.10
CA ASP A 70 23.69 -3.93 -1.25
C ASP A 70 23.49 -2.58 -1.97
N ALA A 71 24.29 -1.55 -1.64
CA ALA A 71 24.10 -0.14 -1.99
C ALA A 71 24.16 0.23 -3.50
N ALA A 72 24.45 -0.70 -4.41
CA ALA A 72 24.69 -0.40 -5.82
C ALA A 72 23.46 0.17 -6.58
N ASP A 73 22.25 -0.04 -6.05
CA ASP A 73 20.96 0.35 -6.65
C ASP A 73 20.12 1.28 -5.74
N PHE A 74 20.73 1.88 -4.70
CA PHE A 74 19.95 2.63 -3.71
C PHE A 74 19.53 4.02 -4.22
N PRO A 75 18.26 4.44 -4.03
CA PRO A 75 17.82 5.76 -4.43
C PRO A 75 18.58 6.91 -3.75
N SER A 76 18.68 8.05 -4.44
CA SER A 76 19.47 9.19 -3.96
C SER A 76 18.69 10.06 -2.97
N VAL A 77 19.33 10.41 -1.85
CA VAL A 77 18.82 11.40 -0.89
C VAL A 77 19.98 12.32 -0.52
N VAL A 78 19.77 13.63 -0.69
CA VAL A 78 20.74 14.67 -0.32
C VAL A 78 20.87 14.70 1.21
N SER A 79 22.11 14.81 1.71
CA SER A 79 22.35 14.79 3.15
C SER A 79 21.67 15.95 3.87
N ILE A 80 21.09 15.66 5.03
CA ILE A 80 20.27 16.63 5.77
C ILE A 80 21.18 17.61 6.52
N TYR A 81 21.07 18.89 6.20
CA TYR A 81 21.80 19.95 6.90
C TYR A 81 21.31 20.14 8.35
N PRO A 82 22.17 20.57 9.29
CA PRO A 82 21.77 20.82 10.67
C PRO A 82 20.54 21.72 10.80
N GLY A 83 20.48 22.83 10.04
CA GLY A 83 19.34 23.75 10.07
C GLY A 83 18.02 23.11 9.61
N THR A 84 18.06 22.30 8.54
CA THR A 84 16.89 21.53 8.08
C THR A 84 16.44 20.53 9.14
N ARG A 85 17.39 19.84 9.78
CA ARG A 85 17.09 18.90 10.86
C ARG A 85 16.43 19.58 12.06
N ASP A 86 16.92 20.77 12.43
CA ASP A 86 16.37 21.55 13.54
C ASP A 86 14.94 22.02 13.23
N GLN A 87 14.68 22.45 11.99
CA GLN A 87 13.33 22.83 11.55
C GLN A 87 12.37 21.63 11.57
N LEU A 88 12.81 20.46 11.07
CA LEU A 88 12.04 19.22 11.16
C LEU A 88 11.70 18.89 12.62
N LEU A 89 12.67 19.03 13.54
CA LEU A 89 12.51 18.75 14.96
C LEU A 89 11.47 19.68 15.61
N VAL A 90 11.59 20.99 15.40
CA VAL A 90 10.69 21.99 15.99
C VAL A 90 9.25 21.80 15.51
N ILE A 91 9.05 21.54 14.21
CA ILE A 91 7.72 21.34 13.65
C ILE A 91 7.14 20.00 14.10
N ALA A 92 7.93 18.91 14.06
CA ALA A 92 7.48 17.59 14.54
C ALA A 92 7.07 17.64 16.03
N GLN A 93 7.83 18.39 16.85
CA GLN A 93 7.50 18.62 18.25
C GLN A 93 6.15 19.33 18.41
N THR A 94 5.92 20.40 17.64
CA THR A 94 4.68 21.18 17.66
C THR A 94 3.49 20.31 17.27
N PHE A 95 3.65 19.50 16.23
CA PHE A 95 2.63 18.56 15.78
C PHE A 95 2.31 17.50 16.83
N LEU A 96 3.34 16.89 17.45
CA LEU A 96 3.11 15.85 18.46
C LEU A 96 2.36 16.40 19.66
N GLN A 97 2.77 17.57 20.16
CA GLN A 97 2.12 18.19 21.31
C GLN A 97 0.63 18.43 21.05
N LYS A 98 0.30 18.96 19.86
CA LYS A 98 -1.09 19.15 19.43
C LYS A 98 -1.86 17.83 19.38
N ALA A 99 -1.28 16.78 18.78
CA ALA A 99 -1.92 15.47 18.70
C ALA A 99 -2.17 14.88 20.10
N LEU A 100 -1.20 14.98 21.01
CA LEU A 100 -1.34 14.53 22.39
C LEU A 100 -2.43 15.29 23.15
N GLU A 101 -2.55 16.60 22.96
CA GLU A 101 -3.60 17.41 23.59
C GLU A 101 -5.00 16.97 23.17
N ILE A 102 -5.22 16.74 21.87
CA ILE A 102 -6.51 16.29 21.34
C ILE A 102 -6.90 14.92 21.92
N HIS A 103 -5.96 13.97 21.92
CA HIS A 103 -6.25 12.61 22.39
C HIS A 103 -6.34 12.48 23.91
N ARG A 104 -5.55 13.25 24.67
CA ARG A 104 -5.64 13.29 26.15
C ARG A 104 -6.86 14.07 26.63
N GLY A 105 -7.23 15.14 25.94
CA GLY A 105 -8.45 15.91 26.21
C GLY A 105 -9.72 15.07 26.07
N GLY A 106 -9.74 14.12 25.14
CA GLY A 106 -10.82 13.15 24.97
C GLY A 106 -10.87 12.00 25.99
N VAL A 107 -9.84 11.82 26.83
CA VAL A 107 -9.75 10.77 27.87
C VAL A 107 -9.98 11.35 29.27
N ASN A 108 -9.59 12.61 29.51
CA ASN A 108 -9.63 13.24 30.83
C ASN A 108 -10.95 13.96 31.19
N GLY A 109 -11.99 13.83 30.39
CA GLY A 109 -13.33 14.34 30.72
C GLY A 109 -13.97 13.70 31.97
N ARG A 110 -13.39 12.65 32.56
CA ARG A 110 -13.96 11.91 33.69
C ARG A 110 -13.13 11.84 34.98
N ASN A 111 -11.84 12.19 35.01
CA ASN A 111 -11.05 12.17 36.25
C ASN A 111 -10.13 13.39 36.36
N LYS A 112 -10.58 14.42 37.08
CA LYS A 112 -9.73 15.52 37.56
C LYS A 112 -8.95 15.06 38.79
N GLY A 113 -7.89 14.29 38.59
CA GLY A 113 -6.85 14.06 39.61
C GLY A 113 -5.73 15.10 39.50
N HIS A 114 -5.06 15.39 40.61
CA HIS A 114 -4.03 16.43 40.74
C HIS A 114 -3.02 16.47 39.58
N PRO A 115 -2.72 17.65 39.01
CA PRO A 115 -1.72 17.78 37.95
C PRO A 115 -0.33 17.56 38.53
N SER A 116 0.33 16.47 38.14
CA SER A 116 1.78 16.33 38.28
C SER A 116 2.48 17.51 37.60
N PRO A 117 3.60 18.03 38.12
CA PRO A 117 4.29 19.15 37.52
C PRO A 117 4.65 18.83 36.05
N PRO A 118 4.48 19.79 35.11
CA PRO A 118 4.77 19.56 33.71
C PRO A 118 6.28 19.37 33.55
N GLN A 119 6.72 18.12 33.41
CA GLN A 119 8.06 17.86 32.89
C GLN A 119 8.15 18.41 31.47
N PRO A 120 9.28 19.02 31.06
CA PRO A 120 9.48 19.44 29.68
C PRO A 120 9.35 18.24 28.73
N ARG A 121 8.34 18.27 27.85
CA ARG A 121 8.00 17.16 26.96
C ARG A 121 8.53 17.42 25.55
N PHE A 122 9.68 16.87 25.20
CA PHE A 122 10.26 17.02 23.87
C PHE A 122 10.46 15.66 23.16
N VAL A 123 10.26 15.65 21.85
CA VAL A 123 10.57 14.57 20.91
C VAL A 123 12.03 14.70 20.54
N VAL A 124 12.68 13.56 20.38
CA VAL A 124 14.00 13.51 19.74
C VAL A 124 13.85 12.80 18.40
N LEU A 125 13.99 13.53 17.30
CA LEU A 125 14.07 12.89 15.99
C LEU A 125 15.30 11.97 15.92
N PRO A 126 15.25 10.89 15.12
CA PRO A 126 16.42 10.06 14.84
C PRO A 126 17.65 10.88 14.39
N PRO A 127 18.88 10.33 14.52
CA PRO A 127 20.07 10.87 13.87
C PRO A 127 19.89 11.08 12.36
N SER A 128 20.59 12.06 11.76
CA SER A 128 20.41 12.42 10.35
C SER A 128 20.60 11.24 9.40
N HIS A 129 21.60 10.38 9.63
CA HIS A 129 21.85 9.21 8.78
C HIS A 129 20.67 8.21 8.79
N ILE A 130 19.95 8.11 9.92
CA ILE A 130 18.74 7.29 10.00
C ILE A 130 17.61 7.95 9.23
N LEU A 131 17.40 9.26 9.40
CA LEU A 131 16.38 10.00 8.65
C LEU A 131 16.60 9.88 7.14
N GLU A 132 17.84 10.02 6.67
CA GLU A 132 18.22 9.84 5.28
C GLU A 132 17.96 8.41 4.80
N TYR A 133 18.30 7.39 5.59
CA TYR A 133 17.98 6.01 5.26
C TYR A 133 16.46 5.80 5.11
N LEU A 134 15.66 6.33 6.05
CA LEU A 134 14.21 6.21 5.99
C LEU A 134 13.65 6.90 4.74
N LEU A 135 14.17 8.06 4.35
CA LEU A 135 13.81 8.71 3.09
C LEU A 135 14.19 7.86 1.87
N ARG A 136 15.36 7.24 1.86
CA ARG A 136 15.75 6.32 0.78
C ARG A 136 14.87 5.07 0.74
N SER A 137 14.50 4.54 1.91
CA SER A 137 13.52 3.45 2.06
C SER A 137 12.15 3.83 1.50
N TYR A 138 11.70 5.08 1.73
CA TYR A 138 10.47 5.61 1.12
C TYR A 138 10.53 5.57 -0.42
N ILE A 139 11.63 6.02 -1.01
CA ILE A 139 11.79 6.01 -2.48
C ILE A 139 11.77 4.56 -2.98
N ARG A 140 12.57 3.67 -2.36
CA ARG A 140 12.67 2.24 -2.75
C ARG A 140 11.31 1.52 -2.70
N ASN A 141 10.53 1.73 -1.64
CA ASN A 141 9.31 0.96 -1.39
C ASN A 141 8.05 1.59 -2.01
N LEU A 142 8.01 2.92 -2.17
CA LEU A 142 6.79 3.61 -2.62
C LEU A 142 6.93 4.30 -3.97
N SER A 143 8.04 5.01 -4.23
CA SER A 143 8.16 5.77 -5.49
C SER A 143 8.20 4.86 -6.72
N PHE A 144 8.52 3.59 -6.50
CA PHE A 144 8.49 2.56 -7.52
C PHE A 144 7.08 2.26 -8.04
N PHE A 145 6.06 2.36 -7.18
CA PHE A 145 4.65 2.12 -7.55
C PHE A 145 3.88 3.40 -7.82
N TYR A 146 4.24 4.49 -7.14
CA TYR A 146 3.58 5.79 -7.27
C TYR A 146 4.61 6.83 -7.70
N SER A 147 4.34 7.54 -8.81
CA SER A 147 5.25 8.54 -9.36
C SER A 147 5.25 9.82 -8.53
N LEU A 148 5.92 9.79 -7.36
CA LEU A 148 5.90 10.86 -6.36
C LEU A 148 7.21 11.66 -6.28
N VAL A 149 8.30 11.13 -6.84
CA VAL A 149 9.65 11.70 -6.76
C VAL A 149 10.18 11.92 -8.18
N SER A 150 10.66 13.13 -8.46
CA SER A 150 11.33 13.44 -9.73
C SER A 150 12.80 13.03 -9.67
N ALA A 151 13.35 12.55 -10.79
CA ALA A 151 14.75 12.11 -10.90
C ALA A 151 15.22 11.07 -9.86
N GLY A 152 14.30 10.37 -9.19
CA GLY A 152 14.63 9.40 -8.14
C GLY A 152 15.42 9.98 -6.96
N CYS A 153 15.38 11.31 -6.77
CA CYS A 153 16.13 12.02 -5.75
C CYS A 153 15.20 12.83 -4.84
N VAL A 154 15.41 12.73 -3.53
CA VAL A 154 14.77 13.61 -2.55
C VAL A 154 15.83 14.54 -1.98
N ASP A 155 15.58 15.84 -2.05
CA ASP A 155 16.36 16.87 -1.36
C ASP A 155 15.52 17.48 -0.22
N PRO A 156 15.66 16.98 1.03
CA PRO A 156 14.94 17.52 2.17
C PRO A 156 15.30 18.97 2.46
N ASN A 157 16.53 19.38 2.11
CA ASN A 157 16.97 20.75 2.35
C ASN A 157 16.18 21.68 1.44
N GLU A 158 16.14 21.39 0.14
CA GLU A 158 15.37 22.18 -0.82
C GLU A 158 13.87 22.20 -0.48
N MET A 159 13.31 21.04 -0.09
CA MET A 159 11.88 20.95 0.27
C MET A 159 11.54 21.84 1.48
N VAL A 160 12.40 21.90 2.49
CA VAL A 160 12.12 22.60 3.75
C VAL A 160 12.57 24.07 3.71
N SER A 161 13.58 24.42 2.90
CA SER A 161 14.22 25.75 2.89
C SER A 161 13.75 26.68 1.76
N ARG A 162 12.65 26.36 1.07
CA ARG A 162 12.23 27.05 -0.17
C ARG A 162 11.67 28.47 0.00
N GLY A 163 11.85 29.12 1.15
CA GLY A 163 11.46 30.53 1.33
C GLY A 163 12.33 31.30 2.31
N CYS A 164 12.74 32.52 1.91
CA CYS A 164 13.23 33.54 2.82
C CYS A 164 12.08 33.94 3.76
N ALA A 165 12.30 33.77 5.06
CA ALA A 165 11.27 33.82 6.08
C ALA A 165 10.81 35.25 6.39
N ASP A 166 9.91 35.83 5.60
CA ASP A 166 9.31 37.14 5.91
C ASP A 166 7.79 37.26 5.61
N SER A 167 7.10 36.23 5.10
CA SER A 167 5.65 36.26 4.84
C SER A 167 4.87 35.09 5.45
N THR A 168 3.59 35.32 5.80
CA THR A 168 2.67 34.29 6.34
C THR A 168 2.51 33.10 5.39
N GLU A 169 2.44 33.35 4.08
CA GLU A 169 2.39 32.32 3.04
C GLU A 169 3.64 31.41 3.07
N THR A 170 4.82 32.01 3.32
CA THR A 170 6.09 31.27 3.42
C THR A 170 6.10 30.34 4.63
N ILE A 171 5.55 30.77 5.76
CA ILE A 171 5.43 29.94 6.98
C ILE A 171 4.54 28.72 6.69
N GLN A 172 3.39 28.95 6.06
CA GLN A 172 2.43 27.87 5.78
C GLN A 172 2.99 26.86 4.78
N TYR A 173 3.70 27.33 3.76
CA TYR A 173 4.42 26.47 2.80
C TYR A 173 5.50 25.61 3.49
N ASN A 174 6.26 26.19 4.41
CA ASN A 174 7.28 25.47 5.18
C ASN A 174 6.67 24.39 6.08
N ILE A 175 5.49 24.66 6.66
CA ILE A 175 4.72 23.67 7.44
C ILE A 175 4.27 22.51 6.55
N ALA A 176 3.65 22.79 5.39
CA ALA A 176 3.19 21.76 4.46
C ALA A 176 4.34 20.90 3.91
N SER A 177 5.47 21.51 3.56
CA SER A 177 6.64 20.81 3.06
C SER A 177 7.31 19.96 4.15
N THR A 178 7.39 20.47 5.38
CA THR A 178 7.89 19.70 6.53
C THR A 178 6.97 18.52 6.86
N LEU A 179 5.66 18.74 6.81
CA LEU A 179 4.65 17.70 6.96
C LEU A 179 4.84 16.58 5.93
N LEU A 180 5.11 16.94 4.66
CA LEU A 180 5.41 16.00 3.60
C LEU A 180 6.66 15.16 3.92
N VAL A 181 7.76 15.81 4.32
CA VAL A 181 9.01 15.10 4.67
C VAL A 181 8.80 14.15 5.86
N LEU A 182 8.05 14.56 6.88
CA LEU A 182 7.74 13.70 8.03
C LEU A 182 6.88 12.48 7.65
N LEU A 183 5.92 12.65 6.73
CA LEU A 183 5.14 11.54 6.17
C LEU A 183 6.00 10.60 5.31
N MET A 184 6.95 11.14 4.53
CA MET A 184 7.93 10.34 3.78
C MET A 184 8.80 9.52 4.73
N ILE A 185 9.28 10.10 5.83
CA ILE A 185 10.01 9.38 6.88
C ILE A 185 9.14 8.28 7.51
N ALA A 186 7.87 8.60 7.84
CA ALA A 186 6.94 7.63 8.41
C ALA A 186 6.68 6.43 7.47
N GLN A 187 6.61 6.69 6.17
CA GLN A 187 6.46 5.67 5.13
C GLN A 187 7.74 4.85 4.93
N GLY A 188 8.91 5.48 4.99
CA GLY A 188 10.19 4.76 5.01
C GLY A 188 10.32 3.83 6.21
N ALA A 189 9.86 4.28 7.37
CA ALA A 189 9.90 3.53 8.62
C ALA A 189 8.89 2.37 8.65
N SER A 190 7.78 2.45 7.91
CA SER A 190 6.77 1.38 7.86
C SER A 190 7.29 0.12 7.16
N ALA A 191 8.29 0.27 6.28
CA ALA A 191 8.94 -0.82 5.56
C ALA A 191 10.09 -1.49 6.35
N VAL A 192 10.44 -0.97 7.54
CA VAL A 192 11.56 -1.49 8.34
C VAL A 192 11.04 -2.40 9.47
N PRO A 193 11.46 -3.68 9.54
CA PRO A 193 10.94 -4.65 10.49
C PRO A 193 11.60 -4.54 11.88
N THR A 194 11.57 -3.35 12.49
CA THR A 194 12.05 -3.11 13.87
C THR A 194 10.97 -2.46 14.72
N ALA A 195 11.02 -2.65 16.05
CA ALA A 195 10.00 -2.11 16.96
C ALA A 195 10.03 -0.58 17.01
N GLU A 196 11.22 -0.01 16.85
CA GLU A 196 11.53 1.41 16.83
C GLU A 196 10.95 2.06 15.57
N ALA A 197 11.22 1.48 14.39
CA ALA A 197 10.68 2.00 13.13
C ALA A 197 9.15 1.89 13.08
N ARG A 198 8.58 0.80 13.61
CA ARG A 198 7.12 0.66 13.76
C ARG A 198 6.51 1.73 14.66
N ALA A 199 7.16 2.07 15.77
CA ALA A 199 6.69 3.11 16.69
C ALA A 199 6.82 4.51 16.05
N LEU A 200 7.96 4.78 15.40
CA LEU A 200 8.20 6.02 14.68
C LEU A 200 7.17 6.24 13.56
N SER A 201 6.93 5.21 12.74
CA SER A 201 5.97 5.25 11.64
C SER A 201 4.57 5.58 12.15
N ALA A 202 4.01 4.79 13.07
CA ALA A 202 2.65 5.00 13.56
C ALA A 202 2.48 6.33 14.32
N GLY A 203 3.47 6.71 15.13
CA GLY A 203 3.47 7.97 15.86
C GLY A 203 3.51 9.19 14.93
N LEU A 204 4.39 9.17 13.92
CA LEU A 204 4.46 10.25 12.93
C LEU A 204 3.23 10.27 12.03
N THR A 205 2.69 9.13 11.62
CA THR A 205 1.44 9.09 10.82
C THR A 205 0.30 9.79 11.55
N GLU A 206 0.07 9.48 12.83
CA GLU A 206 -1.02 10.10 13.59
C GLU A 206 -0.73 11.58 13.89
N THR A 207 0.52 11.91 14.20
CA THR A 207 0.98 13.29 14.43
C THR A 207 0.73 14.16 13.19
N CYS A 208 1.20 13.70 12.03
CA CYS A 208 1.03 14.39 10.76
C CYS A 208 -0.44 14.43 10.33
N ARG A 209 -1.24 13.40 10.58
CA ARG A 209 -2.68 13.40 10.25
C ARG A 209 -3.43 14.54 10.94
N ILE A 210 -3.19 14.73 12.25
CA ILE A 210 -3.81 15.82 13.02
C ILE A 210 -3.39 17.18 12.44
N SER A 211 -2.10 17.36 12.17
CA SER A 211 -1.57 18.62 11.66
C SER A 211 -1.97 18.91 10.22
N LEU A 212 -2.12 17.88 9.38
CA LEU A 212 -2.65 17.98 8.02
C LEU A 212 -4.08 18.53 8.06
N PHE A 213 -4.94 17.95 8.90
CA PHE A 213 -6.31 18.41 9.05
C PHE A 213 -6.37 19.84 9.58
N ASP A 214 -5.61 20.16 10.62
CA ASP A 214 -5.54 21.52 11.18
C ASP A 214 -5.03 22.56 10.18
N THR A 215 -4.05 22.19 9.35
CA THR A 215 -3.53 23.05 8.29
C THR A 215 -4.64 23.40 7.30
N ILE A 216 -5.40 22.41 6.86
CA ILE A 216 -6.52 22.59 5.93
C ILE A 216 -7.66 23.39 6.57
N GLU A 217 -7.94 23.17 7.85
CA GLU A 217 -9.03 23.85 8.55
C GLU A 217 -8.73 25.34 8.79
N LYS A 218 -7.47 25.69 9.09
CA LYS A 218 -7.04 27.08 9.27
C LYS A 218 -6.98 27.87 7.98
N ASP A 219 -6.65 27.20 6.88
CA ASP A 219 -6.55 27.80 5.56
C ASP A 219 -7.13 26.85 4.50
N ILE A 220 -8.37 27.13 4.10
CA ILE A 220 -9.12 26.28 3.16
C ILE A 220 -8.47 26.30 1.76
N GLU A 221 -7.71 27.34 1.40
CA GLU A 221 -7.02 27.42 0.09
C GLU A 221 -5.98 26.30 -0.04
N MET A 222 -5.42 25.84 1.08
CA MET A 222 -4.52 24.68 1.14
C MET A 222 -5.17 23.39 0.63
N CYS A 223 -6.50 23.31 0.49
CA CYS A 223 -7.15 22.18 -0.16
C CYS A 223 -6.74 21.97 -1.62
N ALA A 224 -6.34 23.05 -2.31
CA ALA A 224 -5.89 23.01 -3.69
C ALA A 224 -4.35 22.93 -3.81
N ASP A 225 -3.63 23.00 -2.70
CA ASP A 225 -2.17 22.95 -2.72
C ASP A 225 -1.66 21.52 -3.05
N PRO A 226 -0.79 21.36 -4.07
CA PRO A 226 -0.28 20.04 -4.45
C PRO A 226 0.55 19.33 -3.37
N ILE A 227 1.22 20.07 -2.47
CA ILE A 227 2.01 19.47 -1.38
C ILE A 227 1.06 18.90 -0.32
N ILE A 228 -0.01 19.60 0.01
CA ILE A 228 -1.07 19.10 0.90
C ILE A 228 -1.79 17.89 0.32
N LEU A 229 -2.12 17.92 -0.98
CA LEU A 229 -2.71 16.75 -1.66
C LEU A 229 -1.75 15.55 -1.69
N ARG A 230 -0.43 15.78 -1.76
CA ARG A 230 0.60 14.73 -1.59
C ARG A 230 0.65 14.21 -0.14
N CYS A 231 0.60 15.09 0.85
CA CYS A 231 0.52 14.70 2.26
C CYS A 231 -0.69 13.83 2.52
N ALA A 232 -1.86 14.24 2.02
CA ALA A 232 -3.10 13.49 2.11
C ALA A 232 -3.01 12.10 1.44
N LEU A 233 -2.37 12.01 0.28
CA LEU A 233 -2.13 10.74 -0.41
C LEU A 233 -1.24 9.80 0.43
N LEU A 234 -0.10 10.30 0.92
CA LEU A 234 0.82 9.51 1.74
C LEU A 234 0.18 9.07 3.05
N PHE A 235 -0.56 9.95 3.73
CA PHE A 235 -1.32 9.60 4.91
C PHE A 235 -2.35 8.51 4.60
N THR A 236 -3.09 8.62 3.49
CA THR A 236 -4.10 7.63 3.10
C THR A 236 -3.47 6.25 2.87
N LEU A 237 -2.34 6.20 2.17
CA LEU A 237 -1.56 4.97 1.95
C LEU A 237 -1.05 4.36 3.26
N LEU A 238 -0.42 5.18 4.11
CA LEU A 238 0.07 4.76 5.43
C LEU A 238 -1.06 4.19 6.28
N GLY A 239 -2.16 4.92 6.41
CA GLY A 239 -3.25 4.56 7.30
C GLY A 239 -4.01 3.32 6.83
N ALA A 240 -4.35 3.24 5.54
CA ALA A 240 -5.13 2.12 4.98
C ALA A 240 -4.41 0.77 5.09
N TRP A 241 -3.07 0.77 4.95
CA TRP A 241 -2.24 -0.44 5.01
C TRP A 241 -1.45 -0.59 6.31
N SER A 242 -1.78 0.20 7.34
CA SER A 242 -1.02 0.30 8.60
C SER A 242 -1.01 -0.96 9.47
N GLY A 243 -2.02 -1.83 9.32
CA GLY A 243 -2.32 -2.88 10.30
C GLY A 243 -2.78 -2.33 11.66
N ASP A 244 -3.18 -1.07 11.74
CA ASP A 244 -3.75 -0.44 12.92
C ASP A 244 -5.19 -0.03 12.62
N LYS A 245 -6.13 -0.59 13.38
CA LYS A 245 -7.56 -0.39 13.16
C LYS A 245 -7.92 1.10 13.11
N TRP A 246 -7.44 1.89 14.08
CA TRP A 246 -7.79 3.30 14.18
C TRP A 246 -7.33 4.07 12.95
N LEU A 247 -6.07 3.87 12.55
CA LEU A 247 -5.51 4.52 11.36
C LEU A 247 -6.22 4.05 10.07
N MET A 248 -6.57 2.77 9.95
CA MET A 248 -7.32 2.23 8.82
C MET A 248 -8.68 2.90 8.67
N ASP A 249 -9.49 2.94 9.73
CA ASP A 249 -10.83 3.53 9.69
C ASP A 249 -10.78 5.01 9.34
N ILE A 250 -9.86 5.77 9.95
CA ILE A 250 -9.75 7.20 9.68
C ILE A 250 -9.25 7.45 8.26
N ALA A 251 -8.27 6.69 7.77
CA ALA A 251 -7.82 6.81 6.39
C ALA A 251 -8.97 6.55 5.41
N MET A 252 -9.78 5.50 5.66
CA MET A 252 -10.93 5.17 4.82
C MET A 252 -12.06 6.21 4.90
N GLY A 253 -12.23 6.89 6.04
CA GLY A 253 -13.16 8.01 6.15
C GLY A 253 -12.65 9.28 5.46
N GLN A 254 -11.39 9.65 5.70
CA GLN A 254 -10.79 10.87 5.16
C GLN A 254 -10.47 10.78 3.67
N ARG A 255 -10.32 9.57 3.09
CA ARG A 255 -10.14 9.39 1.63
C ARG A 255 -11.20 10.13 0.83
N GLY A 256 -12.47 10.08 1.27
CA GLY A 256 -13.57 10.72 0.56
C GLY A 256 -13.45 12.25 0.56
N MET A 257 -13.05 12.81 1.70
CA MET A 257 -12.78 14.25 1.84
C MET A 257 -11.62 14.67 0.92
N TYR A 258 -10.50 13.93 0.91
CA TYR A 258 -9.35 14.27 0.08
C TYR A 258 -9.63 14.13 -1.42
N LEU A 259 -10.42 13.13 -1.83
CA LEU A 259 -10.86 13.00 -3.22
C LEU A 259 -11.79 14.16 -3.62
N SER A 260 -12.68 14.60 -2.73
CA SER A 260 -13.48 15.81 -2.98
C SER A 260 -12.61 17.06 -3.09
N MET A 261 -11.58 17.22 -2.25
CA MET A 261 -10.62 18.33 -2.36
C MET A 261 -9.91 18.31 -3.72
N LEU A 262 -9.41 17.14 -4.14
CA LEU A 262 -8.76 16.96 -5.45
C LEU A 262 -9.68 17.39 -6.61
N LYS A 263 -10.96 16.99 -6.56
CA LYS A 263 -11.98 17.37 -7.55
C LYS A 263 -12.21 18.88 -7.55
N HIS A 264 -12.47 19.47 -6.38
CA HIS A 264 -12.81 20.88 -6.26
C HIS A 264 -11.62 21.81 -6.54
N ALA A 265 -10.39 21.32 -6.37
CA ALA A 265 -9.16 21.99 -6.80
C ALA A 265 -8.99 22.06 -8.33
N GLY A 266 -9.89 21.43 -9.10
CA GLY A 266 -9.81 21.37 -10.56
C GLY A 266 -8.66 20.50 -11.07
N MET A 267 -8.08 19.64 -10.23
CA MET A 267 -6.94 18.81 -10.60
C MET A 267 -7.30 17.75 -11.65
N LEU A 268 -8.58 17.38 -11.75
CA LEU A 268 -9.06 16.43 -12.76
C LEU A 268 -9.38 17.07 -14.11
N GLU A 269 -9.37 18.41 -14.21
CA GLU A 269 -9.77 19.13 -15.41
C GLU A 269 -8.69 19.07 -16.51
N PHE A 270 -9.13 19.27 -17.75
CA PHE A 270 -8.19 19.32 -18.87
C PHE A 270 -7.26 20.53 -18.75
N GLN A 271 -5.96 20.26 -18.80
CA GLN A 271 -4.92 21.28 -18.91
C GLN A 271 -4.17 21.10 -20.23
N SER A 272 -3.85 22.19 -20.92
CA SER A 272 -3.16 22.09 -22.21
C SER A 272 -1.80 21.38 -22.05
N PRO A 273 -1.59 20.21 -22.68
CA PRO A 273 -0.36 19.43 -22.53
C PRO A 273 0.82 20.04 -23.28
N THR A 274 0.58 21.08 -24.08
CA THR A 274 1.63 21.73 -24.87
C THR A 274 2.71 22.33 -23.97
N ILE A 275 3.92 21.82 -24.18
CA ILE A 275 5.14 22.54 -23.85
C ILE A 275 5.07 23.86 -24.65
N PRO A 276 5.20 25.04 -24.01
CA PRO A 276 5.15 26.31 -24.73
C PRO A 276 6.13 26.27 -25.91
N PRO A 277 5.78 26.83 -27.08
CA PRO A 277 6.68 26.84 -28.22
C PRO A 277 8.01 27.47 -27.82
N PHE A 278 9.13 26.81 -28.17
CA PHE A 278 10.47 27.28 -27.86
C PHE A 278 10.77 28.57 -28.62
N ASN A 279 10.52 29.71 -27.99
CA ASN A 279 11.03 31.00 -28.38
C ASN A 279 12.46 31.15 -27.83
N SER A 280 13.39 31.57 -28.68
CA SER A 280 14.83 31.70 -28.38
C SER A 280 15.17 32.66 -27.23
N SER A 281 14.19 33.41 -26.72
CA SER A 281 14.32 34.39 -25.64
C SER A 281 13.95 33.87 -24.24
N THR A 282 13.44 32.64 -24.11
CA THR A 282 12.90 32.14 -22.83
C THR A 282 13.93 31.30 -22.09
N ASN A 283 14.09 31.53 -20.78
CA ASN A 283 15.02 30.78 -19.94
C ASN A 283 14.63 29.28 -19.87
N THR A 284 15.50 28.41 -20.39
CA THR A 284 15.29 26.95 -20.45
C THR A 284 15.05 26.33 -19.08
N GLU A 285 15.74 26.81 -18.04
CA GLU A 285 15.56 26.36 -16.66
C GLU A 285 14.15 26.64 -16.16
N LEU A 286 13.63 27.84 -16.45
CA LEU A 286 12.28 28.24 -16.05
C LEU A 286 11.23 27.39 -16.78
N GLN A 287 11.42 27.13 -18.07
CA GLN A 287 10.52 26.26 -18.84
C GLN A 287 10.52 24.83 -18.31
N TRP A 288 11.69 24.27 -18.02
CA TRP A 288 11.82 22.92 -17.46
C TRP A 288 11.16 22.82 -16.08
N ARG A 289 11.37 23.79 -15.19
CA ARG A 289 10.70 23.84 -13.87
C ARG A 289 9.17 23.96 -13.98
N SER A 290 8.67 24.80 -14.89
CA SER A 290 7.22 24.89 -15.15
C SER A 290 6.65 23.60 -15.72
N TRP A 291 7.40 22.89 -16.56
CA TRP A 291 7.02 21.56 -17.03
C TRP A 291 7.01 20.54 -15.89
N LEU A 292 8.06 20.48 -15.07
CA LEU A 292 8.15 19.59 -13.90
C LEU A 292 7.00 19.82 -12.94
N HIS A 293 6.61 21.06 -12.70
CA HIS A 293 5.47 21.38 -11.83
C HIS A 293 4.13 20.84 -12.36
N ARG A 294 3.86 21.02 -13.65
CA ARG A 294 2.64 20.47 -14.28
C ARG A 294 2.67 18.93 -14.33
N GLU A 295 3.81 18.35 -14.67
CA GLU A 295 3.99 16.91 -14.72
C GLU A 295 3.83 16.28 -13.32
N ALA A 296 4.35 16.94 -12.28
CA ALA A 296 4.16 16.59 -10.88
C ALA A 296 2.69 16.58 -10.44
N GLN A 297 1.86 17.49 -10.96
CA GLN A 297 0.42 17.55 -10.71
C GLN A 297 -0.33 16.44 -11.46
N ASN A 298 -0.03 16.24 -12.75
CA ASN A 298 -0.62 15.15 -13.54
C ASN A 298 -0.34 13.80 -12.88
N ARG A 299 0.92 13.52 -12.53
CA ARG A 299 1.29 12.28 -11.82
C ARG A 299 0.59 12.13 -10.48
N LEU A 300 0.41 13.21 -9.73
CA LEU A 300 -0.33 13.18 -8.47
C LEU A 300 -1.79 12.76 -8.66
N VAL A 301 -2.46 13.26 -9.70
CA VAL A 301 -3.84 12.86 -10.05
C VAL A 301 -3.92 11.37 -10.31
N TYR A 302 -3.03 10.83 -11.15
CA TYR A 302 -3.04 9.40 -11.46
C TYR A 302 -2.62 8.53 -10.27
N ASN A 303 -1.76 9.02 -9.38
CA ASN A 303 -1.50 8.33 -8.11
C ASN A 303 -2.76 8.23 -7.24
N TRP A 304 -3.58 9.28 -7.17
CA TRP A 304 -4.89 9.22 -6.49
C TRP A 304 -5.86 8.25 -7.17
N VAL A 305 -5.90 8.20 -8.51
CA VAL A 305 -6.71 7.22 -9.25
C VAL A 305 -6.28 5.79 -8.93
N MET A 306 -4.99 5.51 -8.90
CA MET A 306 -4.47 4.18 -8.54
C MET A 306 -4.87 3.81 -7.11
N VAL A 307 -4.65 4.70 -6.14
CA VAL A 307 -5.00 4.44 -4.74
C VAL A 307 -6.51 4.25 -4.55
N ASP A 308 -7.36 5.04 -5.20
CA ASP A 308 -8.81 4.87 -5.13
C ASP A 308 -9.26 3.51 -5.66
N GLN A 309 -8.69 3.06 -6.79
CA GLN A 309 -8.99 1.75 -7.37
C GLN A 309 -8.50 0.61 -6.48
N GLU A 310 -7.27 0.67 -5.99
CA GLU A 310 -6.69 -0.35 -5.09
C GLU A 310 -7.51 -0.46 -3.81
N LEU A 311 -7.76 0.66 -3.12
CA LEU A 311 -8.55 0.65 -1.88
C LEU A 311 -9.97 0.13 -2.13
N SER A 312 -10.59 0.53 -3.23
CA SER A 312 -11.93 0.06 -3.58
C SER A 312 -11.97 -1.43 -3.89
N LEU A 313 -10.97 -1.96 -4.60
CA LEU A 313 -10.80 -3.38 -4.86
C LEU A 313 -10.71 -4.17 -3.55
N PHE A 314 -9.88 -3.75 -2.60
CA PHE A 314 -9.64 -4.48 -1.36
C PHE A 314 -10.72 -4.32 -0.28
N HIS A 315 -11.58 -3.30 -0.40
CA HIS A 315 -12.71 -3.08 0.50
C HIS A 315 -14.06 -3.48 -0.11
N ASP A 316 -14.07 -4.07 -1.31
CA ASP A 316 -15.27 -4.46 -2.05
C ASP A 316 -16.25 -3.28 -2.22
N THR A 317 -15.71 -2.09 -2.53
CA THR A 317 -16.49 -0.88 -2.85
C THR A 317 -16.27 -0.46 -4.29
N ALA A 318 -17.17 0.36 -4.83
CA ALA A 318 -16.92 1.03 -6.10
C ALA A 318 -15.84 2.13 -5.93
N PRO A 319 -14.97 2.35 -6.95
CA PRO A 319 -14.11 3.54 -7.01
C PRO A 319 -14.91 4.83 -6.87
N MET A 320 -14.37 5.80 -6.14
CA MET A 320 -14.98 7.12 -5.94
C MET A 320 -14.67 8.10 -7.08
N LEU A 321 -13.62 7.84 -7.84
CA LEU A 321 -13.26 8.57 -9.06
C LEU A 321 -13.84 7.87 -10.28
N SER A 322 -14.72 8.57 -10.99
CA SER A 322 -15.25 8.09 -12.26
C SER A 322 -14.25 8.36 -13.38
N VAL A 323 -14.09 7.38 -14.28
CA VAL A 323 -13.26 7.53 -15.49
C VAL A 323 -13.75 8.69 -16.37
N SER A 324 -15.06 8.97 -16.37
CA SER A 324 -15.63 10.07 -17.15
C SER A 324 -15.21 11.46 -16.65
N GLU A 325 -14.92 11.58 -15.35
CA GLU A 325 -14.49 12.83 -14.69
C GLU A 325 -12.98 13.09 -14.84
N LEU A 326 -12.20 12.08 -15.27
CA LEU A 326 -10.76 12.18 -15.41
C LEU A 326 -10.40 12.83 -16.77
N LEU A 327 -10.28 14.15 -16.78
CA LEU A 327 -9.92 14.96 -17.96
C LEU A 327 -8.45 15.39 -17.96
N ALA A 328 -7.75 15.18 -16.85
CA ALA A 328 -6.34 15.51 -16.68
C ALA A 328 -5.47 14.82 -17.75
N PRO A 329 -4.42 15.48 -18.25
CA PRO A 329 -3.49 14.87 -19.18
C PRO A 329 -2.78 13.66 -18.56
N LEU A 330 -2.62 12.59 -19.34
CA LEU A 330 -1.82 11.44 -18.94
C LEU A 330 -0.38 11.88 -18.60
N PRO A 331 0.30 11.20 -17.65
CA PRO A 331 1.68 11.48 -17.34
C PRO A 331 2.57 11.39 -18.59
N GLY A 332 3.50 12.33 -18.71
CA GLY A 332 4.49 12.35 -19.76
C GLY A 332 5.49 11.18 -19.69
N PRO A 333 6.35 11.01 -20.70
CA PRO A 333 7.34 9.95 -20.73
C PRO A 333 8.28 9.95 -19.51
N GLU A 334 8.52 8.77 -18.95
CA GLU A 334 9.43 8.59 -17.80
C GLU A 334 10.85 9.08 -18.09
N SER A 335 11.28 8.97 -19.34
CA SER A 335 12.59 9.46 -19.80
C SER A 335 12.77 10.97 -19.69
N LEU A 336 11.68 11.76 -19.64
CA LEU A 336 11.74 13.21 -19.39
C LEU A 336 11.66 13.52 -17.89
N TRP A 337 10.89 12.72 -17.14
CA TRP A 337 10.67 12.91 -15.70
C TRP A 337 11.91 12.61 -14.84
N THR A 338 12.79 11.76 -15.36
CA THR A 338 14.00 11.30 -14.68
C THR A 338 15.23 12.18 -14.95
N LEU A 339 15.14 13.13 -15.88
CA LEU A 339 16.24 14.04 -16.21
C LEU A 339 16.50 15.03 -15.09
N THR A 340 17.78 15.38 -14.89
CA THR A 340 18.26 16.22 -13.78
C THR A 340 18.69 17.61 -14.22
N THR A 341 18.66 17.93 -15.51
CA THR A 341 19.11 19.22 -16.05
C THR A 341 18.17 19.72 -17.14
N SER A 342 17.99 21.05 -17.21
CA SER A 342 17.11 21.67 -18.20
C SER A 342 17.62 21.51 -19.64
N GLU A 343 18.94 21.45 -19.84
CA GLU A 343 19.57 21.26 -21.15
C GLU A 343 19.29 19.86 -21.70
N SER A 344 19.43 18.83 -20.86
CA SER A 344 19.12 17.44 -21.24
C SER A 344 17.63 17.26 -21.54
N TRP A 345 16.77 17.90 -20.75
CA TRP A 345 15.32 17.91 -20.97
C TRP A 345 14.96 18.58 -22.30
N LEU A 346 15.54 19.74 -22.60
CA LEU A 346 15.31 20.46 -23.85
C LEU A 346 15.70 19.60 -25.06
N ALA A 347 16.89 18.99 -25.03
CA ALA A 347 17.38 18.13 -26.10
C ALA A 347 16.44 16.93 -26.33
N ALA A 348 15.97 16.29 -25.25
CA ALA A 348 15.05 15.17 -25.33
C ALA A 348 13.69 15.59 -25.91
N VAL A 349 13.12 16.71 -25.47
CA VAL A 349 11.85 17.23 -25.99
C VAL A 349 11.97 17.56 -27.49
N GLN A 350 13.03 18.24 -27.91
CA GLN A 350 13.26 18.58 -29.32
C GLN A 350 13.35 17.33 -30.20
N SER A 351 14.00 16.27 -29.71
CA SER A 351 14.08 14.99 -30.42
C SER A 351 12.71 14.32 -30.58
N MET A 352 11.84 14.42 -29.58
CA MET A 352 10.49 13.87 -29.63
C MET A 352 9.58 14.67 -30.55
N SER A 353 9.63 16.01 -30.49
CA SER A 353 8.82 16.88 -31.36
C SER A 353 9.18 16.75 -32.85
N ALA A 354 10.42 16.42 -33.19
CA ALA A 354 10.82 16.15 -34.58
C ALA A 354 10.17 14.88 -35.18
N THR A 355 9.65 13.98 -34.33
CA THR A 355 9.00 12.73 -34.72
C THR A 355 7.47 12.78 -34.72
N ALA A 356 6.88 13.82 -34.08
CA ALA A 356 5.44 13.96 -33.93
C ALA A 356 4.89 15.00 -34.93
N GLY A 357 4.08 14.54 -35.88
CA GLY A 357 3.27 15.41 -36.72
C GLY A 357 2.35 16.31 -35.88
N THR A 358 2.03 17.49 -36.40
CA THR A 358 1.22 18.54 -35.76
C THR A 358 -0.07 17.99 -35.13
N PRO A 359 -0.32 18.21 -33.82
CA PRO A 359 -1.57 17.77 -33.19
C PRO A 359 -2.69 18.78 -33.48
N THR A 360 -3.72 18.33 -34.20
CA THR A 360 -5.00 19.05 -34.34
C THR A 360 -5.87 18.85 -33.10
N LYS A 361 -6.58 19.91 -32.70
CA LYS A 361 -7.60 19.90 -31.65
C LYS A 361 -8.71 18.92 -32.05
N GLU A 362 -9.07 17.90 -31.26
CA GLU A 362 -10.40 17.29 -31.40
C GLU A 362 -10.82 16.28 -30.30
N SER A 363 -12.01 16.56 -29.75
CA SER A 363 -13.14 15.72 -29.33
C SER A 363 -12.95 14.30 -28.74
N THR A 364 -13.82 14.01 -27.77
CA THR A 364 -14.12 12.78 -27.00
C THR A 364 -13.94 11.41 -27.70
N THR A 365 -14.02 11.31 -29.03
CA THR A 365 -13.64 10.11 -29.81
C THR A 365 -12.15 9.76 -29.72
N LEU A 366 -11.30 10.74 -29.39
CA LEU A 366 -9.87 10.55 -29.13
C LEU A 366 -9.61 9.64 -27.92
N ARG A 367 -10.46 9.67 -26.89
CA ARG A 367 -10.25 8.87 -25.67
C ARG A 367 -10.27 7.37 -25.91
N LEU A 368 -11.11 6.88 -26.83
CA LEU A 368 -11.13 5.45 -27.17
C LEU A 368 -9.86 5.04 -27.92
N ASN A 369 -9.36 5.90 -28.81
CA ASN A 369 -8.09 5.66 -29.52
C ASN A 369 -6.89 5.81 -28.58
N GLU A 370 -6.92 6.74 -27.63
CA GLU A 370 -5.94 6.89 -26.56
C GLU A 370 -5.96 5.70 -25.61
N VAL A 371 -7.13 5.25 -25.16
CA VAL A 371 -7.26 4.04 -24.35
C VAL A 371 -6.76 2.83 -25.11
N ARG A 372 -7.07 2.68 -26.41
CA ARG A 372 -6.52 1.59 -27.23
C ARG A 372 -5.01 1.72 -27.41
N ALA A 373 -4.48 2.92 -27.61
CA ALA A 373 -3.04 3.16 -27.69
C ALA A 373 -2.34 2.92 -26.35
N LEU A 374 -2.98 3.23 -25.22
CA LEU A 374 -2.50 2.96 -23.88
C LEU A 374 -2.54 1.48 -23.56
N LEU A 375 -3.59 0.76 -23.96
CA LEU A 375 -3.68 -0.69 -23.86
C LEU A 375 -2.60 -1.35 -24.72
N GLN A 376 -2.38 -0.86 -25.94
CA GLN A 376 -1.28 -1.31 -26.80
C GLN A 376 0.08 -1.03 -26.15
N LYS A 377 0.28 0.16 -25.58
CA LYS A 377 1.52 0.55 -24.91
C LYS A 377 1.75 -0.23 -23.62
N TRP A 378 0.71 -0.47 -22.83
CA TRP A 378 0.74 -1.34 -21.67
C TRP A 378 1.13 -2.76 -22.08
N TYR A 379 0.55 -3.28 -23.16
CA TYR A 379 0.91 -4.59 -23.71
C TYR A 379 2.37 -4.64 -24.20
N GLN A 380 2.84 -3.58 -24.87
CA GLN A 380 4.25 -3.49 -25.26
C GLN A 380 5.18 -3.41 -24.04
N LEU A 381 4.81 -2.65 -23.00
CA LEU A 381 5.58 -2.54 -21.75
C LEU A 381 5.60 -3.85 -20.97
N SER A 382 4.47 -4.55 -20.90
CA SER A 382 4.37 -5.84 -20.22
C SER A 382 5.20 -6.91 -20.92
N ILE A 383 5.32 -6.84 -22.26
CA ILE A 383 6.22 -7.71 -23.03
C ILE A 383 7.69 -7.28 -22.93
N ALA A 384 7.98 -5.98 -22.92
CA ALA A 384 9.34 -5.46 -22.89
C ALA A 384 10.02 -5.65 -21.52
N CYS A 385 9.25 -5.69 -20.43
CA CYS A 385 9.76 -5.93 -19.09
C CYS A 385 8.88 -6.94 -18.31
N PRO A 386 8.84 -8.21 -18.76
CA PRO A 386 7.89 -9.19 -18.21
C PRO A 386 8.19 -9.53 -16.76
N SER A 387 9.43 -9.33 -16.31
CA SER A 387 9.92 -9.66 -14.97
C SER A 387 10.00 -8.49 -13.99
N CYS A 388 9.71 -7.24 -14.40
CA CYS A 388 9.73 -6.14 -13.43
C CYS A 388 8.60 -6.24 -12.41
N GLU A 389 8.87 -5.76 -11.20
CA GLU A 389 7.91 -5.85 -10.09
C GLU A 389 6.63 -5.03 -10.38
N ILE A 390 6.72 -3.94 -11.16
CA ILE A 390 5.53 -3.15 -11.61
C ILE A 390 4.61 -4.02 -12.46
N ASN A 391 5.15 -4.71 -13.46
CA ASN A 391 4.36 -5.56 -14.34
C ASN A 391 3.71 -6.70 -13.55
N LYS A 392 4.47 -7.34 -12.65
CA LYS A 392 3.91 -8.38 -11.77
C LYS A 392 2.80 -7.82 -10.87
N THR A 393 2.95 -6.62 -10.31
CA THR A 393 1.91 -5.96 -9.50
C THR A 393 0.65 -5.71 -10.31
N ASN A 394 0.78 -5.22 -11.54
CA ASN A 394 -0.35 -5.03 -12.45
C ASN A 394 -1.04 -6.35 -12.80
N LEU A 395 -0.28 -7.43 -13.00
CA LEU A 395 -0.83 -8.77 -13.25
C LEU A 395 -1.54 -9.34 -12.01
N VAL A 396 -1.03 -9.07 -10.80
CA VAL A 396 -1.75 -9.43 -9.56
C VAL A 396 -3.09 -8.70 -9.49
N LEU A 397 -3.11 -7.39 -9.74
CA LEU A 397 -4.37 -6.62 -9.77
C LEU A 397 -5.34 -7.14 -10.84
N TYR A 398 -4.84 -7.47 -12.04
CA TYR A 398 -5.63 -8.11 -13.10
C TYR A 398 -6.32 -9.39 -12.59
N HIS A 399 -5.57 -10.31 -11.98
CA HIS A 399 -6.13 -11.55 -11.46
C HIS A 399 -7.13 -11.34 -10.32
N LEU A 400 -6.89 -10.36 -9.43
CA LEU A 400 -7.84 -10.01 -8.37
C LEU A 400 -9.14 -9.41 -8.94
N ILE A 401 -9.05 -8.58 -9.97
CA ILE A 401 -10.23 -8.04 -10.67
C ILE A 401 -11.00 -9.16 -11.36
N SER A 402 -10.33 -10.08 -12.05
CA SER A 402 -10.97 -11.26 -12.64
C SER A 402 -11.66 -12.12 -11.58
N LEU A 403 -11.03 -12.34 -10.42
CA LEU A 403 -11.64 -13.05 -9.30
C LEU A 403 -12.92 -12.37 -8.80
N ASN A 404 -12.98 -11.04 -8.75
CA ASN A 404 -14.20 -10.33 -8.37
C ASN A 404 -15.36 -10.52 -9.38
N ALA A 405 -15.08 -10.86 -10.64
CA ALA A 405 -16.11 -11.15 -11.62
C ALA A 405 -16.74 -12.55 -11.44
N ILE A 406 -15.99 -13.49 -10.84
CA ILE A 406 -16.39 -14.90 -10.72
C ILE A 406 -16.57 -15.38 -9.27
N THR A 407 -16.34 -14.50 -8.29
CA THR A 407 -16.54 -14.77 -6.86
C THR A 407 -17.33 -13.66 -6.17
N ASN A 408 -17.99 -13.98 -5.06
CA ASN A 408 -18.59 -13.00 -4.16
C ASN A 408 -17.79 -12.98 -2.85
N PHE A 409 -16.78 -12.11 -2.81
CA PHE A 409 -15.86 -12.04 -1.67
C PHE A 409 -16.54 -11.71 -0.33
N PRO A 410 -17.53 -10.81 -0.26
CA PRO A 410 -18.33 -10.62 0.96
C PRO A 410 -19.01 -11.90 1.49
N GLU A 411 -19.57 -12.73 0.60
CA GLU A 411 -20.16 -14.03 0.98
C GLU A 411 -19.09 -15.03 1.44
N ILE A 412 -17.90 -15.02 0.81
CA ILE A 412 -16.75 -15.82 1.23
C ILE A 412 -16.35 -15.48 2.67
N GLU A 413 -16.23 -14.20 3.01
CA GLU A 413 -15.91 -13.81 4.39
C GLU A 413 -17.04 -14.17 5.36
N ARG A 414 -18.32 -14.03 4.97
CA ARG A 414 -19.47 -14.47 5.79
C ARG A 414 -19.42 -15.96 6.09
N LEU A 415 -19.11 -16.78 5.09
CA LEU A 415 -18.93 -18.22 5.25
C LEU A 415 -17.74 -18.52 6.17
N ALA A 416 -16.58 -17.90 5.95
CA ALA A 416 -15.39 -18.08 6.79
C ALA A 416 -15.67 -17.83 8.28
N ARG A 417 -16.50 -16.82 8.58
CA ARG A 417 -16.97 -16.51 9.94
C ARG A 417 -18.01 -17.47 10.52
N ARG A 418 -18.52 -18.41 9.71
CA ARG A 418 -19.67 -19.28 10.02
C ARG A 418 -20.92 -18.47 10.38
N GLU A 419 -21.10 -17.30 9.75
CA GLU A 419 -22.19 -16.38 10.06
C GLU A 419 -23.55 -17.00 9.70
N GLY A 420 -24.32 -17.38 10.72
CA GLY A 420 -25.60 -18.07 10.55
C GLY A 420 -25.48 -19.48 9.94
N PHE A 421 -24.29 -20.10 9.96
CA PHE A 421 -24.04 -21.43 9.39
C PHE A 421 -24.38 -22.53 10.40
N ASP A 422 -25.26 -23.46 10.01
CA ASP A 422 -25.77 -24.55 10.84
C ASP A 422 -24.80 -25.75 10.95
N GLY A 423 -23.74 -25.78 10.13
CA GLY A 423 -22.73 -26.83 10.14
C GLY A 423 -23.01 -28.00 9.21
N SER A 424 -24.16 -28.03 8.53
CA SER A 424 -24.54 -29.11 7.61
C SER A 424 -23.78 -29.04 6.28
N HIS A 425 -23.47 -30.21 5.71
CA HIS A 425 -22.87 -30.32 4.38
C HIS A 425 -23.75 -29.70 3.29
N TRP A 426 -25.07 -29.90 3.39
CA TRP A 426 -26.03 -29.31 2.48
C TRP A 426 -25.98 -27.77 2.46
N GLU A 427 -25.98 -27.13 3.63
CA GLU A 427 -25.88 -25.67 3.69
C GLU A 427 -24.52 -25.18 3.16
N LEU A 428 -23.44 -25.90 3.47
CA LEU A 428 -22.09 -25.60 2.97
C LEU A 428 -22.06 -25.61 1.43
N SER A 429 -22.70 -26.59 0.80
CA SER A 429 -22.84 -26.69 -0.65
C SER A 429 -23.67 -25.55 -1.25
N LEU A 430 -24.75 -25.14 -0.59
CA LEU A 430 -25.57 -24.01 -1.04
C LEU A 430 -24.80 -22.68 -0.94
N ARG A 431 -24.06 -22.47 0.16
CA ARG A 431 -23.26 -21.26 0.38
C ARG A 431 -22.07 -21.18 -0.57
N HIS A 432 -21.40 -22.31 -0.85
CA HIS A 432 -20.32 -22.38 -1.84
C HIS A 432 -20.76 -21.81 -3.19
N LYS A 433 -21.95 -22.19 -3.69
CA LYS A 433 -22.50 -21.69 -4.95
C LYS A 433 -22.75 -20.18 -4.96
N ARG A 434 -22.96 -19.55 -3.80
CA ARG A 434 -23.06 -18.08 -3.67
C ARG A 434 -21.69 -17.40 -3.62
N CYS A 435 -20.66 -18.14 -3.22
CA CYS A 435 -19.30 -17.66 -3.05
C CYS A 435 -18.49 -17.73 -4.35
N ILE A 436 -18.57 -18.85 -5.08
CA ILE A 436 -17.70 -19.16 -6.23
C ILE A 436 -18.57 -19.63 -7.39
N HIS A 437 -18.57 -18.87 -8.48
CA HIS A 437 -19.39 -19.15 -9.67
C HIS A 437 -18.65 -20.02 -10.69
N ASN A 438 -17.32 -19.85 -10.80
CA ASN A 438 -16.45 -20.67 -11.64
C ASN A 438 -15.24 -21.15 -10.84
N ARG A 439 -15.18 -22.46 -10.53
CA ARG A 439 -14.19 -23.02 -9.60
C ARG A 439 -12.80 -23.07 -10.22
N GLU A 440 -12.68 -23.63 -11.41
CA GLU A 440 -11.40 -23.86 -12.07
C GLU A 440 -10.73 -22.54 -12.47
N GLU A 441 -11.51 -21.59 -12.96
CA GLU A 441 -11.03 -20.23 -13.23
C GLU A 441 -10.62 -19.50 -11.93
N SER A 442 -11.34 -19.71 -10.82
CA SER A 442 -10.95 -19.16 -9.51
C SER A 442 -9.65 -19.75 -9.01
N VAL A 443 -9.46 -21.06 -9.12
CA VAL A 443 -8.22 -21.75 -8.74
C VAL A 443 -7.05 -21.30 -9.60
N PHE A 444 -7.25 -21.18 -10.91
CA PHE A 444 -6.28 -20.63 -11.85
C PHE A 444 -5.81 -19.24 -11.40
N HIS A 445 -6.73 -18.29 -11.23
CA HIS A 445 -6.37 -16.92 -10.84
C HIS A 445 -5.71 -16.86 -9.46
N CYS A 446 -6.19 -17.63 -8.47
CA CYS A 446 -5.55 -17.71 -7.16
C CYS A 446 -4.10 -18.21 -7.27
N GLY A 447 -3.86 -19.28 -8.05
CA GLY A 447 -2.52 -19.81 -8.31
C GLY A 447 -1.60 -18.76 -8.94
N GLN A 448 -2.09 -18.02 -9.94
CA GLN A 448 -1.30 -16.96 -10.57
C GLN A 448 -0.94 -15.81 -9.62
N VAL A 449 -1.83 -15.42 -8.71
CA VAL A 449 -1.51 -14.45 -7.65
C VAL A 449 -0.40 -14.96 -6.74
N PHE A 450 -0.47 -16.23 -6.28
CA PHE A 450 0.61 -16.84 -5.49
C PHE A 450 1.95 -16.84 -6.27
N ARG A 451 1.93 -17.27 -7.53
CA ARG A 451 3.10 -17.30 -8.41
C ARG A 451 3.76 -15.93 -8.52
N LEU A 452 2.98 -14.90 -8.83
CA LEU A 452 3.46 -13.55 -9.04
C LEU A 452 4.01 -12.95 -7.74
N LEU A 453 3.27 -13.01 -6.63
CA LEU A 453 3.71 -12.46 -5.33
C LEU A 453 4.97 -13.15 -4.80
N ARG A 454 5.09 -14.47 -4.96
CA ARG A 454 6.30 -15.22 -4.56
C ARG A 454 7.51 -14.91 -5.45
N SER A 455 7.27 -14.58 -6.72
CA SER A 455 8.33 -14.17 -7.65
C SER A 455 8.82 -12.74 -7.43
N MET A 456 8.12 -11.93 -6.64
CA MET A 456 8.56 -10.59 -6.25
C MET A 456 9.57 -10.66 -5.12
N THR A 457 10.60 -9.82 -5.21
CA THR A 457 11.53 -9.55 -4.10
C THR A 457 10.77 -9.06 -2.86
N SER A 458 11.12 -9.57 -1.68
CA SER A 458 10.32 -9.40 -0.45
C SER A 458 10.14 -7.94 -0.03
N ASP A 459 11.10 -7.09 -0.36
CA ASP A 459 11.16 -5.65 -0.08
C ASP A 459 10.65 -4.79 -1.25
N ARG A 460 10.20 -5.39 -2.35
CA ARG A 460 9.56 -4.68 -3.47
C ARG A 460 8.15 -5.17 -3.72
N ARG A 461 7.48 -5.71 -2.70
CA ARG A 461 6.05 -6.04 -2.76
C ARG A 461 5.22 -4.78 -2.47
N PRO A 462 4.08 -4.57 -3.16
CA PRO A 462 3.20 -3.44 -2.89
C PRO A 462 2.65 -3.53 -1.46
N SER A 463 2.34 -2.41 -0.81
CA SER A 463 1.88 -2.36 0.59
C SER A 463 0.68 -3.27 0.90
N TRP A 464 -0.18 -3.51 -0.09
CA TRP A 464 -1.36 -4.36 -0.02
C TRP A 464 -1.13 -5.85 -0.32
N TRP A 465 0.10 -6.29 -0.61
CA TRP A 465 0.41 -7.66 -1.06
C TRP A 465 -0.15 -8.75 -0.15
N SER A 466 -0.11 -8.53 1.17
CA SER A 466 -0.60 -9.48 2.16
C SER A 466 -2.12 -9.56 2.17
N ALA A 467 -2.82 -8.46 1.86
CA ALA A 467 -4.27 -8.46 1.64
C ALA A 467 -4.65 -9.22 0.36
N ALA A 468 -3.86 -9.12 -0.71
CA ALA A 468 -4.02 -9.94 -1.92
C ALA A 468 -3.88 -11.43 -1.62
N LEU A 469 -2.82 -11.79 -0.88
CA LEU A 469 -2.57 -13.17 -0.46
C LEU A 469 -3.72 -13.71 0.41
N TYR A 470 -4.21 -12.90 1.36
CA TYR A 470 -5.37 -13.22 2.18
C TYR A 470 -6.61 -13.52 1.32
N ARG A 471 -6.91 -12.68 0.33
CA ARG A 471 -8.07 -12.86 -0.56
C ARG A 471 -8.03 -14.19 -1.28
N VAL A 472 -6.92 -14.49 -1.97
CA VAL A 472 -6.79 -15.75 -2.72
C VAL A 472 -6.75 -16.97 -1.81
N THR A 473 -6.18 -16.83 -0.60
CA THR A 473 -6.20 -17.88 0.42
C THR A 473 -7.63 -18.20 0.84
N LEU A 474 -8.47 -17.19 1.08
CA LEU A 474 -9.86 -17.38 1.49
C LEU A 474 -10.74 -18.00 0.39
N ILE A 475 -10.50 -17.62 -0.87
CA ILE A 475 -11.19 -18.21 -2.02
C ILE A 475 -10.86 -19.70 -2.11
N LEU A 476 -9.57 -20.05 -2.10
CA LEU A 476 -9.14 -21.45 -2.12
C LEU A 476 -9.60 -22.22 -0.87
N PHE A 477 -9.59 -21.58 0.31
CA PHE A 477 -10.07 -22.18 1.55
C PHE A 477 -11.55 -22.53 1.46
N THR A 478 -12.36 -21.60 0.95
CA THR A 478 -13.79 -21.81 0.71
C THR A 478 -14.03 -22.95 -0.27
N ASP A 479 -13.25 -23.00 -1.36
CA ASP A 479 -13.34 -24.10 -2.31
C ASP A 479 -12.99 -25.45 -1.67
N SER A 480 -11.94 -25.47 -0.84
CA SER A 480 -11.39 -26.63 -0.15
C SER A 480 -12.38 -27.25 0.84
N ILE A 481 -12.97 -26.44 1.73
CA ILE A 481 -13.91 -26.94 2.74
C ILE A 481 -15.19 -27.51 2.11
N SER A 482 -15.64 -26.96 0.98
CA SER A 482 -16.85 -27.42 0.29
C SER A 482 -16.69 -28.75 -0.43
N ARG A 483 -15.45 -29.15 -0.79
CA ARG A 483 -15.15 -30.49 -1.37
C ARG A 483 -15.34 -31.63 -0.37
N ARG A 484 -15.53 -31.31 0.92
CA ARG A 484 -15.77 -32.30 1.97
C ARG A 484 -17.21 -32.80 2.03
N ASP A 485 -18.15 -32.18 1.30
CA ASP A 485 -19.50 -32.73 1.13
C ASP A 485 -19.43 -33.99 0.23
N PRO A 486 -19.86 -35.18 0.72
CA PRO A 486 -19.84 -36.43 -0.07
C PRO A 486 -20.70 -36.38 -1.34
N THR A 487 -21.68 -35.47 -1.37
CA THR A 487 -22.56 -35.24 -2.53
C THR A 487 -21.98 -34.25 -3.53
N PHE A 488 -20.93 -33.50 -3.15
CA PHE A 488 -20.16 -32.70 -4.08
C PHE A 488 -19.43 -33.65 -5.02
N GLN A 489 -19.66 -33.51 -6.32
CA GLN A 489 -19.13 -34.43 -7.35
C GLN A 489 -17.63 -34.68 -7.14
N LYS A 490 -17.29 -35.86 -6.61
CA LYS A 490 -15.97 -36.45 -6.83
C LYS A 490 -15.90 -36.77 -8.31
N ARG A 491 -15.45 -35.81 -9.13
CA ARG A 491 -14.79 -36.19 -10.38
C ARG A 491 -13.65 -37.13 -9.98
N GLU A 492 -13.54 -38.26 -10.66
CA GLU A 492 -12.46 -39.20 -10.39
C GLU A 492 -11.13 -38.44 -10.47
N ASN A 493 -10.46 -38.29 -9.32
CA ASN A 493 -9.15 -37.64 -9.16
C ASN A 493 -8.07 -38.54 -9.78
N THR A 494 -8.15 -38.83 -11.07
CA THR A 494 -7.23 -39.72 -11.80
C THR A 494 -6.26 -38.95 -12.72
N GLY A 495 -6.15 -37.63 -12.55
CA GLY A 495 -5.27 -36.76 -13.33
C GLY A 495 -3.93 -36.46 -12.66
N ASN A 496 -2.93 -36.08 -13.47
CA ASN A 496 -1.64 -35.61 -12.96
C ASN A 496 -1.78 -34.30 -12.16
N PRO A 497 -0.90 -34.05 -11.17
CA PRO A 497 -0.90 -32.79 -10.42
C PRO A 497 -0.54 -31.60 -11.33
N VAL A 498 -1.27 -30.50 -11.17
CA VAL A 498 -1.09 -29.25 -11.92
C VAL A 498 -0.68 -28.14 -10.94
N ALA A 499 0.58 -27.72 -10.99
CA ALA A 499 1.14 -26.69 -10.11
C ALA A 499 0.70 -25.27 -10.53
N VAL A 500 -0.50 -24.88 -10.11
CA VAL A 500 -1.14 -23.61 -10.53
C VAL A 500 -0.39 -22.36 -10.07
N ASP A 501 0.52 -22.50 -9.11
CA ASP A 501 1.38 -21.43 -8.57
C ASP A 501 2.81 -21.41 -9.15
N GLN A 502 3.11 -22.27 -10.11
CA GLN A 502 4.41 -22.33 -10.80
C GLN A 502 4.28 -22.15 -12.31
N LEU A 503 3.22 -22.71 -12.90
CA LEU A 503 2.98 -22.65 -14.33
C LEU A 503 2.49 -21.25 -14.75
N ILE A 504 2.98 -20.77 -15.90
CA ILE A 504 2.51 -19.54 -16.54
C ILE A 504 1.16 -19.79 -17.27
N PRO A 505 0.35 -18.75 -17.51
CA PRO A 505 -0.96 -18.89 -18.16
C PRO A 505 -0.94 -19.64 -19.50
N GLU A 506 0.13 -19.49 -20.27
CA GLU A 506 0.29 -20.11 -21.60
C GLU A 506 0.75 -21.57 -21.55
N ASP A 507 1.06 -22.11 -20.37
CA ASP A 507 1.51 -23.49 -20.22
C ASP A 507 0.41 -24.48 -20.66
N PRO A 508 0.71 -25.45 -21.54
CA PRO A 508 -0.29 -26.41 -22.04
C PRO A 508 -1.01 -27.20 -20.95
N VAL A 509 -0.33 -27.51 -19.84
CA VAL A 509 -0.91 -28.26 -18.71
C VAL A 509 -1.91 -27.38 -17.95
N LEU A 510 -1.56 -26.11 -17.71
CA LEU A 510 -2.46 -25.17 -17.04
C LEU A 510 -3.67 -24.80 -17.91
N MET A 511 -3.45 -24.69 -19.23
CA MET A 511 -4.53 -24.51 -20.21
C MET A 511 -5.45 -25.72 -20.29
N ALA A 512 -4.91 -26.95 -20.27
CA ALA A 512 -5.73 -28.16 -20.22
C ALA A 512 -6.57 -28.24 -18.93
N TYR A 513 -6.00 -27.87 -17.79
CA TYR A 513 -6.77 -27.74 -16.54
C TYR A 513 -7.91 -26.73 -16.67
N THR A 514 -7.63 -25.54 -17.19
CA THR A 514 -8.60 -24.44 -17.20
C THR A 514 -9.73 -24.67 -18.23
N TRP A 515 -9.40 -25.17 -19.43
CA TRP A 515 -10.34 -25.28 -20.54
C TRP A 515 -10.91 -26.67 -20.76
N LYS A 516 -10.15 -27.72 -20.41
CA LYS A 516 -10.57 -29.12 -20.57
C LYS A 516 -10.88 -29.79 -19.24
N PHE A 517 -10.65 -29.11 -18.12
CA PHE A 517 -10.84 -29.65 -16.77
C PHE A 517 -10.00 -30.90 -16.49
N GLU A 518 -8.79 -30.95 -17.07
CA GLU A 518 -7.86 -32.08 -16.93
C GLU A 518 -6.82 -31.81 -15.83
N GLY A 519 -6.64 -32.76 -14.90
CA GLY A 519 -5.62 -32.70 -13.85
C GLY A 519 -6.12 -32.24 -12.48
N ILE A 520 -5.27 -32.39 -11.46
CA ILE A 520 -5.58 -32.05 -10.07
C ILE A 520 -4.78 -30.81 -9.66
N PRO A 521 -5.42 -29.67 -9.37
CA PRO A 521 -4.70 -28.45 -9.04
C PRO A 521 -4.02 -28.56 -7.66
N VAL A 522 -2.75 -28.17 -7.61
CA VAL A 522 -1.92 -28.19 -6.40
C VAL A 522 -1.10 -26.91 -6.30
N LEU A 523 -0.67 -26.57 -5.08
CA LEU A 523 0.34 -25.53 -4.86
C LEU A 523 1.70 -26.17 -4.60
N THR A 524 2.79 -25.41 -4.74
CA THR A 524 4.16 -25.93 -4.64
C THR A 524 4.88 -25.27 -3.48
N ARG A 525 5.36 -26.03 -2.50
CA ARG A 525 6.11 -25.49 -1.35
C ARG A 525 7.37 -24.74 -1.81
N SER A 526 7.91 -23.88 -0.95
CA SER A 526 9.10 -23.07 -1.28
C SER A 526 10.38 -23.89 -1.50
N ASP A 527 10.42 -25.16 -1.07
CA ASP A 527 11.49 -26.10 -1.38
C ASP A 527 11.38 -26.76 -2.77
N GLY A 528 10.30 -26.50 -3.53
CA GLY A 528 10.07 -27.05 -4.87
C GLY A 528 9.84 -28.56 -4.93
N SER A 529 9.85 -29.26 -3.79
CA SER A 529 9.91 -30.73 -3.73
C SER A 529 8.58 -31.39 -3.35
N ALA A 530 7.71 -30.66 -2.65
CA ALA A 530 6.42 -31.14 -2.18
C ALA A 530 5.26 -30.27 -2.65
N THR A 531 4.21 -30.92 -3.11
CA THR A 531 2.94 -30.30 -3.46
C THR A 531 2.05 -30.14 -2.22
N VAL A 532 1.20 -29.12 -2.24
CA VAL A 532 0.19 -28.83 -1.22
C VAL A 532 -1.16 -29.09 -1.86
N SER A 533 -1.93 -29.99 -1.26
CA SER A 533 -3.26 -30.33 -1.78
C SER A 533 -4.25 -29.20 -1.51
N LEU A 534 -4.97 -28.78 -2.54
CA LEU A 534 -6.08 -27.83 -2.38
C LEU A 534 -7.31 -28.46 -1.70
N GLU A 535 -7.34 -29.78 -1.52
CA GLU A 535 -8.40 -30.48 -0.77
C GLU A 535 -8.12 -30.51 0.75
N ALA A 536 -6.90 -30.15 1.16
CA ALA A 536 -6.47 -30.12 2.55
C ALA A 536 -6.40 -28.66 3.05
N PRO A 537 -7.48 -28.10 3.64
CA PRO A 537 -7.53 -26.69 4.03
C PRO A 537 -6.49 -26.32 5.10
N ASN A 538 -6.04 -27.27 5.93
CA ASN A 538 -4.91 -27.08 6.86
C ASN A 538 -3.60 -26.83 6.12
N GLU A 539 -3.29 -27.65 5.11
CA GLU A 539 -2.05 -27.50 4.34
C GLU A 539 -2.06 -26.19 3.55
N LEU A 540 -3.22 -25.84 2.97
CA LEU A 540 -3.42 -24.57 2.28
C LEU A 540 -3.18 -23.36 3.21
N LEU A 541 -3.79 -23.34 4.40
CA LEU A 541 -3.58 -22.24 5.35
C LEU A 541 -2.13 -22.20 5.82
N GLY A 542 -1.51 -23.34 6.09
CA GLY A 542 -0.09 -23.43 6.44
C GLY A 542 0.82 -22.88 5.34
N TYR A 543 0.52 -23.18 4.07
CA TYR A 543 1.24 -22.65 2.92
C TYR A 543 1.11 -21.11 2.81
N ALA A 544 -0.09 -20.57 2.98
CA ALA A 544 -0.32 -19.13 2.97
C ALA A 544 0.42 -18.43 4.13
N ILE A 545 0.36 -18.99 5.34
CA ILE A 545 1.07 -18.47 6.52
C ILE A 545 2.59 -18.46 6.28
N LYS A 546 3.16 -19.55 5.75
CA LYS A 546 4.58 -19.62 5.42
C LYS A 546 4.96 -18.57 4.36
N THR A 547 4.12 -18.37 3.36
CA THR A 547 4.33 -17.33 2.34
C THR A 547 4.31 -15.91 2.94
N LEU A 548 3.51 -15.66 3.98
CA LEU A 548 3.53 -14.41 4.74
C LEU A 548 4.84 -14.24 5.52
N GLU A 549 5.34 -15.31 6.13
CA GLU A 549 6.59 -15.34 6.90
C GLU A 549 7.84 -15.10 6.04
N GLU A 550 7.80 -15.48 4.77
CA GLU A 550 8.89 -15.22 3.80
C GLU A 550 8.94 -13.74 3.35
N GLY A 551 7.94 -12.91 3.69
CA GLY A 551 7.91 -11.47 3.37
C GLY A 551 8.49 -10.58 4.46
N VAL A 552 8.66 -9.28 4.17
CA VAL A 552 9.07 -8.30 5.20
C VAL A 552 7.95 -8.14 6.23
N SER A 553 8.29 -8.29 7.51
CA SER A 553 7.31 -8.25 8.60
C SER A 553 6.75 -6.84 8.82
N SER A 554 5.43 -6.70 8.64
CA SER A 554 4.66 -5.50 8.95
C SER A 554 3.47 -5.85 9.84
N ARG A 555 2.86 -4.85 10.49
CA ARG A 555 1.66 -5.07 11.34
C ARG A 555 0.51 -5.71 10.56
N LEU A 556 0.32 -5.31 9.31
CA LEU A 556 -0.70 -5.88 8.43
C LEU A 556 -0.44 -7.36 8.17
N VAL A 557 0.79 -7.72 7.78
CA VAL A 557 1.23 -9.10 7.53
C VAL A 557 1.04 -9.96 8.78
N ASP A 558 1.54 -9.46 9.93
CA ASP A 558 1.48 -10.16 11.21
C ASP A 558 0.02 -10.41 11.65
N GLY A 559 -0.86 -9.41 11.48
CA GLY A 559 -2.28 -9.53 11.82
C GLY A 559 -3.05 -10.46 10.89
N ILE A 560 -2.78 -10.43 9.57
CA ILE A 560 -3.35 -11.39 8.61
C ILE A 560 -2.93 -12.82 8.97
N LYS A 561 -1.66 -13.04 9.32
CA LYS A 561 -1.16 -14.35 9.79
C LYS A 561 -1.96 -14.84 11.00
N ARG A 562 -2.11 -14.01 12.05
CA ARG A 562 -2.92 -14.35 13.23
C ARG A 562 -4.37 -14.68 12.88
N LYS A 563 -4.98 -13.91 11.97
CA LYS A 563 -6.35 -14.13 11.50
C LYS A 563 -6.51 -15.46 10.77
N LEU A 564 -5.56 -15.86 9.91
CA LEU A 564 -5.60 -17.15 9.22
C LEU A 564 -5.41 -18.33 10.19
N ILE A 565 -4.55 -18.18 11.20
CA ILE A 565 -4.41 -19.17 12.28
C ILE A 565 -5.74 -19.33 13.05
N ALA A 566 -6.36 -18.22 13.44
CA ALA A 566 -7.65 -18.23 14.13
C ALA A 566 -8.76 -18.85 13.27
N LEU A 567 -8.78 -18.57 11.96
CA LEU A 567 -9.71 -19.18 11.01
C LEU A 567 -9.56 -20.70 11.01
N GLY A 568 -8.33 -21.21 10.97
CA GLY A 568 -8.06 -22.65 11.01
C GLY A 568 -8.55 -23.32 12.29
N ASN A 569 -8.40 -22.66 13.43
CA ASN A 569 -8.90 -23.14 14.72
C ASN A 569 -10.44 -23.13 14.76
N ASN A 570 -11.08 -22.06 14.28
CA ASN A 570 -12.55 -21.91 14.27
C ASN A 570 -13.28 -22.97 13.43
N TRP A 571 -12.59 -23.53 12.45
CA TRP A 571 -13.06 -24.62 11.61
C TRP A 571 -12.61 -26.01 12.09
N ASN A 572 -12.00 -26.13 13.28
CA ASN A 572 -11.52 -27.38 13.89
C ASN A 572 -10.70 -28.26 12.94
N ILE A 573 -9.87 -27.66 12.09
CA ILE A 573 -9.23 -28.39 10.98
C ILE A 573 -8.29 -29.50 11.49
N ASN A 574 -7.73 -29.35 12.69
CA ASN A 574 -6.87 -30.38 13.32
C ASN A 574 -7.66 -31.62 13.80
N GLU A 575 -8.86 -31.46 14.35
CA GLU A 575 -9.72 -32.57 14.80
C GLU A 575 -10.40 -33.28 13.61
N LEU A 576 -10.59 -32.58 12.50
CA LEU A 576 -11.15 -33.12 11.25
C LEU A 576 -10.20 -34.07 10.50
N SER A 577 -8.93 -34.16 10.90
CA SER A 577 -7.99 -35.19 10.41
C SER A 577 -8.11 -36.53 11.14
N ALA A 578 -8.67 -36.52 12.36
CA ALA A 578 -8.78 -37.71 13.21
C ALA A 578 -10.09 -38.49 13.00
N ALA A 579 -11.06 -37.95 12.26
CA ALA A 579 -12.33 -38.62 11.95
C ALA A 579 -12.24 -39.61 10.76
N HIS A 580 -11.03 -39.84 10.21
CA HIS A 580 -10.77 -40.78 9.12
C HIS A 580 -9.62 -41.76 9.43
N VAL A 581 -9.55 -42.26 10.66
CA VAL A 581 -8.85 -43.52 10.98
C VAL A 581 -9.87 -44.58 11.32
#